data_AF-A0A377DJ20-F1
#
_entry.id   AF-A0A377DJ20-F1
#
_cell.length_a   1.000
_cell.length_b   1.000
_cell.length_c   1.000
_cell.angle_alpha   90.00
_cell.angle_beta   90.00
_cell.angle_gamma   90.00
#
_symmetry.space_group_name_H-M   'P 1'
#
loop_
_entity.id
_entity.type
_entity.pdbx_description
1 polymer ?
#
loop_
_entity_poly.entity_id
_entity_poly.type
_entity_poly.pdbx_seq_one_letter_code
_entity_poly.pdbx_strand_id
1 'polypeptide(L)'
;MASTFTSDTLPADHKAAIRQMKHALRAQLGDVQQIFNQLSDDIATRVAEINALKAQGDAVWPVLVLCRYQSRSCYCRAARTD
;
A
#
# COMPACT_ATOMS: atom_id res chain seq x y z
N MET A 1 -23.32 2.26 9.92
CA MET A 1 -23.85 0.90 9.71
C MET A 1 -22.83 -0.07 10.30
N ALA A 2 -23.13 -0.70 11.44
CA ALA A 2 -22.26 -1.74 11.98
C ALA A 2 -22.43 -3.00 11.13
N SER A 3 -21.35 -3.48 10.53
CA SER A 3 -21.38 -4.70 9.72
C SER A 3 -21.74 -5.87 10.64
N THR A 4 -22.66 -6.75 10.23
CA THR A 4 -23.18 -7.86 11.06
C THR A 4 -22.14 -8.92 11.46
N PHE A 5 -20.88 -8.72 11.10
CA PHE A 5 -19.75 -9.62 11.31
C PHE A 5 -18.57 -8.95 12.04
N THR A 6 -18.67 -7.66 12.41
CA THR A 6 -17.62 -6.98 13.20
C THR A 6 -17.80 -7.29 14.69
N SER A 7 -16.70 -7.40 15.41
CA SER A 7 -16.68 -7.68 16.85
C SER A 7 -15.54 -6.90 17.49
N ASP A 8 -15.81 -6.21 18.59
CA ASP A 8 -14.80 -5.43 19.33
C ASP A 8 -13.87 -6.33 20.17
N THR A 9 -14.31 -7.54 20.45
CA THR A 9 -13.55 -8.60 21.15
C THR A 9 -13.47 -9.85 20.29
N LEU A 10 -12.58 -10.79 20.64
CA LEU A 10 -12.46 -12.04 19.88
C LEU A 10 -13.78 -12.84 19.98
N PRO A 11 -14.48 -13.10 18.86
CA PRO A 11 -15.73 -13.84 18.89
C PRO A 11 -15.50 -15.30 19.31
N ALA A 12 -16.43 -15.84 20.10
CA ALA A 12 -16.36 -17.21 20.63
C ALA A 12 -16.23 -18.27 19.53
N ASP A 13 -16.92 -18.10 18.40
CA ASP A 13 -16.72 -18.88 17.17
C ASP A 13 -16.20 -17.99 16.03
N HIS A 14 -14.88 -17.78 16.04
CA HIS A 14 -14.20 -17.03 14.99
C HIS A 14 -14.34 -17.66 13.60
N LYS A 15 -14.54 -18.98 13.49
CA LYS A 15 -14.71 -19.65 12.18
C LYS A 15 -16.08 -19.32 11.59
N ALA A 16 -17.15 -19.30 12.39
CA ALA A 16 -18.46 -18.83 11.96
C ALA A 16 -18.41 -17.35 11.56
N ALA A 17 -17.79 -16.49 12.39
CA ALA A 17 -17.64 -15.07 12.09
C ALA A 17 -16.89 -14.81 10.77
N ILE A 18 -15.78 -15.52 10.52
CA ILE A 18 -15.02 -15.41 9.26
C ILE A 18 -15.86 -15.85 8.05
N ARG A 19 -16.65 -16.92 8.16
CA ARG A 19 -17.54 -17.37 7.06
C ARG A 19 -18.59 -16.31 6.74
N GLN A 20 -19.23 -15.74 7.76
CA GLN A 20 -20.23 -14.67 7.59
C GLN A 20 -19.62 -13.41 6.99
N MET A 21 -18.47 -12.97 7.50
CA MET A 21 -17.71 -11.84 6.96
C MET A 21 -17.36 -12.04 5.49
N LYS A 22 -16.77 -13.20 5.16
CA LYS A 22 -16.37 -13.56 3.79
C LYS A 22 -17.56 -13.57 2.82
N HIS A 23 -18.73 -14.01 3.26
CA HIS A 23 -19.94 -14.00 2.45
C HIS A 23 -20.46 -12.57 2.24
N ALA A 24 -20.61 -11.79 3.33
CA ALA A 24 -21.11 -10.43 3.28
C ALA A 24 -20.21 -9.52 2.40
N LEU A 25 -18.88 -9.63 2.53
CA LEU A 25 -17.94 -8.84 1.73
C LEU A 25 -17.98 -9.23 0.24
N ARG A 26 -18.11 -10.53 -0.09
CA ARG A 26 -18.26 -10.94 -1.49
C ARG A 26 -19.55 -10.41 -2.10
N ALA A 27 -20.66 -10.48 -1.36
CA ALA A 27 -21.93 -9.93 -1.81
C ALA A 27 -21.89 -8.41 -2.01
N GLN A 28 -21.16 -7.69 -1.15
CA GLN A 28 -20.99 -6.24 -1.25
C GLN A 28 -20.13 -5.82 -2.45
N LEU A 29 -19.07 -6.58 -2.74
CA LEU A 29 -18.12 -6.28 -3.82
C LEU A 29 -18.58 -6.79 -5.19
N GLY A 30 -19.45 -7.80 -5.23
CA GLY A 30 -19.86 -8.46 -6.48
C GLY A 30 -18.75 -9.36 -7.02
N ASP A 31 -18.15 -8.99 -8.15
CA ASP A 31 -17.06 -9.76 -8.76
C ASP A 31 -15.71 -9.47 -8.09
N VAL A 32 -15.48 -10.16 -6.98
CA VAL A 32 -14.21 -10.08 -6.24
C VAL A 32 -13.03 -10.54 -7.08
N GLN A 33 -13.21 -11.49 -8.00
CA GLN A 33 -12.09 -12.01 -8.80
C GLN A 33 -11.63 -10.96 -9.81
N GLN A 34 -12.56 -10.31 -10.50
CA GLN A 34 -12.22 -9.22 -11.42
C GLN A 34 -11.54 -8.05 -10.70
N ILE A 35 -12.08 -7.63 -9.54
CA ILE A 35 -11.48 -6.56 -8.73
C ILE A 35 -10.07 -6.94 -8.28
N PHE A 36 -9.87 -8.19 -7.85
CA PHE A 36 -8.57 -8.67 -7.42
C PHE A 36 -7.57 -8.77 -8.58
N ASN A 37 -8.02 -9.14 -9.78
CA ASN A 37 -7.18 -9.18 -10.98
C ASN A 37 -6.68 -7.78 -11.34
N GLN A 38 -7.58 -6.79 -11.39
CA GLN A 38 -7.20 -5.41 -11.67
C GLN A 38 -6.17 -4.88 -10.65
N LEU A 39 -6.39 -5.12 -9.35
CA LEU A 39 -5.44 -4.74 -8.32
C LEU A 39 -4.10 -5.46 -8.47
N SER A 40 -4.13 -6.72 -8.89
CA SER A 40 -2.92 -7.51 -9.12
C SER A 40 -2.10 -6.95 -10.28
N ASP A 41 -2.74 -6.50 -11.35
CA ASP A 41 -2.08 -5.87 -12.50
C ASP A 41 -1.45 -4.52 -12.12
N ASP A 42 -2.14 -3.72 -11.31
CA ASP A 42 -1.61 -2.46 -10.80
C ASP A 42 -0.37 -2.68 -9.91
N ILE A 43 -0.42 -3.70 -9.04
CA ILE A 43 0.73 -4.09 -8.20
C ILE A 43 1.87 -4.64 -9.06
N ALA A 44 1.58 -5.46 -10.07
CA ALA A 44 2.58 -6.02 -10.97
C ALA A 44 3.36 -4.92 -11.69
N THR A 45 2.70 -3.83 -12.07
CA THR A 45 3.34 -2.63 -12.64
C THR A 45 4.35 -2.02 -11.67
N ARG A 46 3.99 -1.88 -10.38
CA ARG A 46 4.92 -1.36 -9.35
C ARG A 46 6.08 -2.32 -9.06
N VAL A 47 5.84 -3.63 -9.11
CA VAL A 47 6.91 -4.62 -8.98
C VAL A 47 7.88 -4.53 -10.15
N ALA A 48 7.40 -4.31 -11.37
CA ALA A 48 8.25 -4.11 -12.54
C ALA A 48 9.12 -2.85 -12.40
N GLU A 49 8.56 -1.74 -11.93
CA GLU A 49 9.33 -0.52 -11.63
C GLU A 49 10.43 -0.77 -10.59
N ILE A 50 10.10 -1.46 -9.50
CA ILE A 50 11.08 -1.82 -8.46
C ILE A 50 12.20 -2.69 -9.03
N ASN A 51 11.87 -3.66 -9.88
CA ASN A 51 12.87 -4.52 -10.50
C ASN A 51 13.78 -3.74 -11.47
N ALA A 52 13.22 -2.76 -12.21
CA ALA A 52 14.00 -1.87 -13.05
C ALA A 52 14.97 -1.00 -12.23
N LEU A 53 14.52 -0.43 -11.11
CA LEU A 53 15.38 0.34 -10.20
C LEU A 53 16.52 -0.52 -9.65
N LYS A 54 16.22 -1.75 -9.21
CA LYS A 54 17.24 -2.69 -8.74
C LYS A 54 18.25 -3.03 -9.83
N ALA A 55 17.80 -3.25 -11.07
CA ALA A 55 18.67 -3.56 -12.20
C ALA A 55 19.59 -2.39 -12.56
N GLN A 56 19.13 -1.15 -12.33
CA GLN A 56 19.93 0.07 -12.50
C GLN A 56 20.90 0.32 -11.33
N GLY A 57 20.77 -0.42 -10.23
CA GLY A 57 21.53 -0.20 -9.00
C GLY A 57 21.00 0.94 -8.13
N ASP A 58 19.82 1.46 -8.45
CA ASP A 58 19.19 2.58 -7.75
C ASP A 58 18.54 2.14 -6.42
N ALA A 59 18.43 3.09 -5.49
CA ALA A 59 17.75 2.87 -4.24
C ALA A 59 16.23 2.72 -4.45
N VAL A 60 15.67 1.57 -4.07
CA VAL A 60 14.22 1.31 -4.10
C VAL A 60 13.48 2.10 -3.02
N TRP A 61 14.09 2.22 -1.85
CA TRP A 61 13.54 3.05 -0.78
C TRP A 61 13.83 4.53 -1.07
N PRO A 62 12.85 5.42 -0.91
CA PRO A 62 13.08 6.85 -1.06
C PRO A 62 14.15 7.34 -0.07
N VAL A 63 15.26 7.88 -0.58
CA VAL A 63 16.31 8.48 0.23
C VAL A 63 16.00 9.97 0.40
N LEU A 64 15.67 10.36 1.63
CA LEU A 64 15.35 11.75 1.99
C LEU A 64 16.54 12.39 2.69
N VAL A 65 16.95 13.57 2.25
CA VAL A 65 18.00 14.35 2.91
C VAL A 65 17.36 15.29 3.94
N LEU A 66 17.84 15.27 5.19
CA LEU A 66 17.28 16.03 6.31
C LEU A 66 17.11 17.53 6.02
N CYS A 67 18.04 18.14 5.29
CA CYS A 67 17.98 19.54 4.87
C CYS A 67 16.74 19.86 3.99
N ARG A 68 16.22 18.89 3.21
CA ARG A 68 14.99 19.05 2.42
C ARG A 68 13.73 19.06 3.28
N TYR A 69 13.76 18.47 4.48
CA TYR A 69 12.61 18.41 5.41
C TYR A 69 12.50 19.66 6.29
N GLN A 70 13.62 20.27 6.67
CA GLN A 70 13.63 21.44 7.57
C GLN A 70 13.37 22.78 6.87
N SER A 71 13.35 22.79 5.54
CA SER A 71 13.39 24.03 4.76
C SER A 71 12.24 24.13 3.75
N ARG A 72 11.07 24.59 4.21
CA ARG A 72 10.28 25.54 3.39
C ARG A 72 10.99 26.91 3.25
N SER A 73 12.15 27.08 3.88
CA SER A 73 13.09 28.19 3.72
C SER A 73 14.49 27.66 4.03
N CYS A 74 15.35 27.54 3.01
CA CYS A 74 16.80 27.74 3.07
C CYS A 74 17.35 27.58 1.67
N TYR A 75 17.93 28.67 1.19
CA TYR A 75 18.60 28.80 -0.09
C TYR A 75 19.59 27.67 -0.36
N CYS A 76 19.48 27.03 -1.53
CA CYS A 76 20.60 26.34 -2.15
C CYS A 76 21.65 27.40 -2.55
N ARG A 77 22.62 27.68 -1.68
CA ARG A 77 23.83 28.41 -2.09
C ARG A 77 24.73 27.42 -2.83
N ALA A 78 24.79 27.61 -4.15
CA ALA A 78 25.80 27.00 -5.00
C ALA A 78 27.22 27.34 -4.49
N ALA A 79 28.03 26.31 -4.27
CA ALA A 79 29.49 26.36 -4.22
C ALA A 79 29.91 24.94 -4.66
N ARG A 80 30.37 24.65 -5.89
CA ARG A 80 31.41 25.27 -6.73
C ARG A 80 32.73 25.45 -6.00
N THR A 81 33.59 24.44 -6.14
CA THR A 81 35.05 24.35 -5.95
C THR A 81 35.41 23.08 -6.75
N ASP A 82 36.11 23.07 -7.90
CA ASP A 82 37.47 23.58 -8.18
C ASP A 82 38.42 23.55 -6.98
#